data_AF-A0A537UKD6-F1
#
_entry.id   AF-A0A537UKD6-F1
#
_cell.length_a   1.000
_cell.length_b   1.000
_cell.length_c   1.000
_cell.angle_alpha   90.00
_cell.angle_beta   90.00
_cell.angle_gamma   90.00
#
_symmetry.space_group_name_H-M   'P 1'
#
loop_
_entity.id
_entity.type
_entity.pdbx_description
1 polymer ?
#
loop_
_entity_poly.entity_id
_entity_poly.type
_entity_poly.pdbx_seq_one_letter_code
_entity_poly.pdbx_strand_id
1 'polypeptide(L)'
;MGQAIPVRTDYTAGEVRRFAQRAKDAAQARRLLAIAAVLDGASREEAATIGGMDRQTLRDWVIRFNEQGPDGLINIPSPGVPPKLNSRHKAFLTRIVEEGPIPAIHGVVRWRACDLIMRLYEEFGLSVSDDTIYRALKKLGFSHMSARPKAYKQNAEAMDAFKKTSPSVWRKSARSAPGTSVEVWFQDEMRVGQKNKLTYRWARKGSRPRAAHDQRTQSTYLFGAVCPDRGAGAALVLPACNCEAMQLHLDEIATKVALGAHAIILLDQAGWHGAKALVVPNNISLVPLPPRAPELNGQENIWQFMRQNWLSNRIFKSFDDIVNHCCYAWNTLIDQPWKIMSIARRDWAAVGHSI
;
A
#
# COMPACT_ATOMS: atom_id res chain seq x y z
N MET A 1 3.50 -66.90 25.09
CA MET A 1 4.61 -65.92 25.15
C MET A 1 5.05 -65.62 23.72
N GLY A 2 5.03 -64.36 23.29
CA GLY A 2 5.40 -63.99 21.92
C GLY A 2 6.91 -64.09 21.69
N GLN A 3 7.30 -64.55 20.50
CA GLN A 3 8.70 -64.69 20.10
C GLN A 3 9.44 -63.34 20.14
N ALA A 4 10.70 -63.35 20.58
CA ALA A 4 11.55 -62.16 20.61
C ALA A 4 11.92 -61.74 19.17
N ILE A 5 11.73 -60.46 18.84
CA ILE A 5 12.10 -59.93 17.52
C ILE A 5 13.62 -59.67 17.51
N PRO A 6 14.42 -60.40 16.70
CA PRO A 6 15.85 -60.15 16.63
C PRO A 6 16.12 -58.76 16.04
N VAL A 7 17.21 -58.12 16.49
CA VAL A 7 17.70 -56.89 15.85
C VAL A 7 18.47 -57.29 14.60
N ARG A 8 18.32 -56.54 13.49
CA ARG A 8 19.11 -56.73 12.27
C ARG A 8 20.61 -56.67 12.59
N THR A 9 21.40 -57.55 11.98
CA THR A 9 22.80 -57.81 12.35
C THR A 9 23.82 -57.18 11.39
N ASP A 10 23.35 -56.42 10.41
CA ASP A 10 24.18 -55.63 9.49
C ASP A 10 24.74 -54.35 10.13
N TYR A 11 24.38 -54.06 11.38
CA TYR A 11 25.03 -53.06 12.22
C TYR A 11 25.65 -53.70 13.45
N THR A 12 26.89 -53.35 13.73
CA THR A 12 27.55 -53.68 14.99
C THR A 12 27.11 -52.73 16.10
N ALA A 13 27.15 -53.17 17.36
CA ALA A 13 26.88 -52.31 18.51
C ALA A 13 27.79 -51.06 18.52
N GLY A 14 29.04 -51.19 18.09
CA GLY A 14 29.99 -50.08 17.95
C GLY A 14 29.58 -49.06 16.88
N GLU A 15 28.96 -49.49 15.78
CA GLU A 15 28.40 -48.59 14.77
C GLU A 15 27.15 -47.87 15.27
N VAL A 16 26.25 -48.59 15.95
CA VAL A 16 25.05 -47.99 16.56
C VAL A 16 25.41 -46.95 17.62
N ARG A 17 26.45 -47.20 18.43
CA ARG A 17 27.00 -46.19 19.37
C ARG A 17 27.60 -44.98 18.66
N ARG A 18 28.29 -45.16 17.52
CA ARG A 18 28.78 -44.05 16.69
C ARG A 18 27.64 -43.20 16.13
N PHE A 19 26.51 -43.82 15.75
CA PHE A 19 25.30 -43.08 15.38
C PHE A 19 24.72 -42.32 16.57
N ALA A 20 24.68 -42.93 17.77
CA ALA A 20 24.20 -42.26 18.97
C ALA A 20 25.04 -41.03 19.35
N GLN A 21 26.37 -41.13 19.25
CA GLN A 21 27.29 -40.00 19.50
C GLN A 21 27.09 -38.83 18.52
N ARG A 22 26.69 -39.13 17.29
CA ARG A 22 26.45 -38.13 16.23
C ARG A 22 25.01 -37.61 16.20
N ALA A 23 24.10 -38.24 16.94
CA ALA A 23 22.69 -37.85 16.97
C ALA A 23 22.54 -36.48 17.65
N LYS A 24 21.81 -35.57 16.99
CA LYS A 24 21.52 -34.21 17.51
C LYS A 24 20.35 -34.20 18.49
N ASP A 25 19.50 -35.22 18.45
CA ASP A 25 18.35 -35.39 19.35
C ASP A 25 18.69 -36.40 20.45
N ALA A 26 18.61 -35.95 21.70
CA ALA A 26 18.87 -36.79 22.87
C ALA A 26 17.93 -38.00 22.96
N ALA A 27 16.70 -37.88 22.44
CA ALA A 27 15.77 -39.00 22.39
C ALA A 27 16.23 -40.06 21.38
N GLN A 28 16.73 -39.65 20.20
CA GLN A 28 17.30 -40.57 19.22
C GLN A 28 18.57 -41.24 19.76
N ALA A 29 19.47 -40.49 20.39
CA ALA A 29 20.69 -41.03 21.00
C ALA A 29 20.37 -42.12 22.03
N ARG A 30 19.40 -41.86 22.91
CA ARG A 30 18.94 -42.81 23.92
C ARG A 30 18.40 -44.11 23.31
N ARG A 31 17.61 -43.99 22.24
CA ARG A 31 17.07 -45.14 21.49
C ARG A 31 18.18 -45.98 20.86
N LEU A 32 19.15 -45.33 20.22
CA LEU A 32 20.30 -45.99 19.62
C LEU A 32 21.16 -46.71 20.66
N LEU A 33 21.37 -46.11 21.84
CA LEU A 33 22.10 -46.77 22.93
C LEU A 33 21.37 -48.02 23.46
N ALA A 34 20.04 -47.98 23.54
CA ALA A 34 19.24 -49.16 23.90
C ALA A 34 19.36 -50.28 22.84
N ILE A 35 19.35 -49.94 21.55
CA ILE A 35 19.58 -50.93 20.47
C ILE A 35 21.01 -51.49 20.49
N ALA A 36 22.02 -50.65 20.73
CA ALA A 36 23.41 -51.08 20.87
C ALA A 36 23.59 -52.07 22.04
N ALA A 37 22.90 -51.84 23.17
CA ALA A 37 22.91 -52.77 24.29
C ALA A 37 22.31 -54.14 23.93
N VAL A 38 21.23 -54.18 23.15
CA VAL A 38 20.66 -55.44 22.64
C VAL A 38 21.66 -56.17 21.73
N LEU A 39 22.38 -55.44 20.87
CA LEU A 39 23.39 -56.02 19.96
C LEU A 39 24.61 -56.60 20.72
N ASP A 40 24.93 -56.05 21.89
CA ASP A 40 25.95 -56.59 22.79
C ASP A 40 25.45 -57.78 23.65
N GLY A 41 24.23 -58.25 23.41
CA GLY A 41 23.67 -59.40 24.10
C GLY A 41 22.99 -59.08 25.44
N ALA A 42 22.79 -57.80 25.78
CA ALA A 42 22.00 -57.45 26.95
C ALA A 42 20.57 -57.99 26.85
N SER A 43 20.00 -58.37 27.98
CA SER A 43 18.59 -58.74 28.04
C SER A 43 17.70 -57.57 27.63
N ARG A 44 16.46 -57.85 27.22
CA ARG A 44 15.50 -56.80 26.85
C ARG A 44 15.14 -55.87 28.01
N GLU A 45 15.24 -56.38 29.23
CA GLU A 45 14.98 -55.61 30.45
C GLU A 45 16.13 -54.65 30.76
N GLU A 46 17.38 -55.11 30.63
CA GLU A 46 18.56 -54.27 30.78
C GLU A 46 18.63 -53.19 29.69
N ALA A 47 18.39 -53.57 28.43
CA ALA A 47 18.38 -52.62 27.32
C ALA A 47 17.26 -51.57 27.44
N ALA A 48 16.08 -51.95 27.94
CA ALA A 48 14.99 -51.01 28.20
C ALA A 48 15.34 -50.06 29.36
N THR A 49 16.02 -50.56 30.39
CA THR A 49 16.54 -49.75 31.48
C THR A 49 17.58 -48.73 30.99
N ILE A 50 18.52 -49.15 30.14
CA ILE A 50 19.58 -48.30 29.58
C ILE A 50 19.00 -47.12 28.81
N GLY A 51 17.93 -47.33 28.02
CA GLY A 51 17.27 -46.22 27.34
C GLY A 51 16.09 -45.60 28.10
N GLY A 52 15.87 -45.94 29.38
CA GLY A 52 14.83 -45.35 30.23
C GLY A 52 13.40 -45.50 29.70
N MET A 53 13.02 -46.71 29.27
CA MET A 53 11.70 -47.04 28.73
C MET A 53 11.23 -48.41 29.26
N ASP A 54 9.99 -48.80 28.95
CA ASP A 54 9.51 -50.15 29.17
C ASP A 54 9.87 -51.13 28.03
N ARG A 55 9.70 -52.44 28.26
CA ARG A 55 10.05 -53.50 27.30
C ARG A 55 9.23 -53.45 26.00
N GLN A 56 7.99 -52.95 26.04
CA GLN A 56 7.13 -52.82 24.86
C GLN A 56 7.61 -51.67 23.97
N THR A 57 7.95 -50.52 24.56
CA THR A 57 8.54 -49.40 23.83
C THR A 57 9.87 -49.79 23.16
N LEU A 58 10.73 -50.56 23.84
CA LEU A 58 11.96 -51.10 23.24
C LEU A 58 11.66 -52.02 22.04
N ARG A 59 10.62 -52.88 22.15
CA ARG A 59 10.19 -53.76 21.07
C ARG A 59 9.77 -52.96 19.83
N ASP A 60 9.02 -51.88 20.01
CA ASP A 60 8.58 -51.02 18.91
C ASP A 60 9.77 -50.29 18.25
N TRP A 61 10.79 -49.90 19.03
CA TRP A 61 12.02 -49.33 18.49
C TRP A 61 12.84 -50.34 17.70
N VAL A 62 12.87 -51.60 18.12
CA VAL A 62 13.54 -52.68 17.37
C VAL A 62 12.86 -52.91 16.03
N ILE A 63 11.53 -52.89 15.98
CA ILE A 63 10.79 -52.98 14.72
C ILE A 63 11.16 -51.82 13.78
N ARG A 64 11.10 -50.58 14.28
CA ARG A 64 11.46 -49.38 13.50
C ARG A 64 12.92 -49.39 13.04
N PHE A 65 13.84 -49.83 13.89
CA PHE A 65 15.26 -49.95 13.56
C PHE A 65 15.51 -51.06 12.53
N ASN A 66 14.78 -52.17 12.62
CA ASN A 66 14.89 -53.25 11.64
C ASN A 66 14.46 -52.79 10.25
N GLU A 67 13.36 -52.04 10.16
CA GLU A 67 12.83 -51.53 8.89
C GLU A 67 13.69 -50.39 8.30
N GLN A 68 14.10 -49.43 9.12
CA GLN A 68 14.60 -48.12 8.65
C GLN A 68 16.01 -47.78 9.17
N GLY A 69 16.66 -48.70 9.89
CA GLY A 69 17.99 -48.48 10.47
C GLY A 69 18.00 -47.36 11.53
N PRO A 70 19.16 -46.69 11.73
CA PRO A 70 19.30 -45.62 12.72
C PRO A 70 18.33 -44.44 12.55
N ASP A 71 17.94 -44.14 11.31
CA ASP A 71 17.01 -43.05 10.98
C ASP A 71 15.57 -43.37 11.41
N GLY A 72 15.24 -44.66 11.47
CA GLY A 72 13.97 -45.16 12.01
C GLY A 72 13.72 -44.76 13.46
N LEU A 73 14.74 -44.31 14.20
CA LEU A 73 14.63 -43.89 15.61
C LEU A 73 14.54 -42.38 15.80
N ILE A 74 14.50 -41.60 14.71
CA ILE A 74 14.25 -40.16 14.74
C ILE A 74 12.80 -39.90 15.17
N ASN A 75 12.58 -38.80 15.91
CA ASN A 75 11.23 -38.35 16.24
C ASN A 75 10.49 -37.90 14.96
N ILE A 76 9.37 -38.55 14.68
CA ILE A 76 8.45 -38.13 13.63
C ILE A 76 7.35 -37.31 14.32
N PRO A 77 7.23 -35.99 14.05
CA PRO A 77 6.13 -35.20 14.57
C PRO A 77 4.80 -35.84 14.16
N SER A 78 3.89 -36.02 15.11
CA SER A 78 2.55 -36.49 14.79
C SER A 78 1.89 -35.51 13.82
N PRO A 79 1.21 -35.99 12.77
CA PRO A 79 0.42 -35.12 11.91
C PRO A 79 -0.67 -34.52 12.79
N GLY A 80 -0.52 -33.23 13.12
CA GLY A 80 -1.48 -32.52 13.97
C GLY A 80 -2.89 -32.51 13.38
N VAL A 81 -3.83 -31.88 14.08
CA VAL A 81 -5.22 -31.78 13.62
C VAL A 81 -5.27 -31.22 12.18
N PRO A 82 -5.99 -31.88 11.25
CA PRO A 82 -6.14 -31.39 9.90
C PRO A 82 -6.64 -29.93 9.87
N PRO A 83 -6.06 -29.06 9.01
CA PRO A 83 -6.47 -27.67 8.95
C PRO A 83 -7.92 -27.56 8.48
N LYS A 84 -8.73 -26.74 9.16
CA LYS A 84 -10.13 -26.46 8.78
C LYS A 84 -10.28 -25.94 7.34
N LEU A 85 -9.27 -25.23 6.83
CA LEU A 85 -9.24 -24.71 5.47
C LEU A 85 -8.38 -25.61 4.57
N ASN A 86 -9.04 -26.35 3.68
CA ASN A 86 -8.41 -27.13 2.62
C ASN A 86 -8.00 -26.24 1.43
N SER A 87 -7.45 -26.84 0.38
CA SER A 87 -7.01 -26.12 -0.83
C SER A 87 -8.17 -25.44 -1.57
N ARG A 88 -9.36 -26.04 -1.59
CA ARG A 88 -10.55 -25.46 -2.23
C ARG A 88 -11.01 -24.18 -1.52
N HIS A 89 -11.07 -24.20 -0.19
CA HIS A 89 -11.43 -23.01 0.60
C HIS A 89 -10.41 -21.88 0.42
N LYS A 90 -9.12 -22.21 0.33
CA LYS A 90 -8.05 -21.23 0.10
C LYS A 90 -8.14 -20.62 -1.30
N ALA A 91 -8.37 -21.42 -2.33
CA ALA A 91 -8.57 -20.91 -3.69
C ALA A 91 -9.77 -19.97 -3.79
N PHE A 92 -10.88 -20.32 -3.12
CA PHE A 92 -12.04 -19.44 -3.02
C PHE A 92 -11.71 -18.11 -2.32
N LEU A 93 -11.03 -18.17 -1.16
CA LEU A 93 -10.59 -16.97 -0.44
C LEU A 93 -9.69 -16.07 -1.29
N THR A 94 -8.71 -16.65 -2.01
CA THR A 94 -7.85 -15.90 -2.93
C THR A 94 -8.67 -15.15 -3.96
N ARG A 95 -9.56 -15.85 -4.68
CA ARG A 95 -10.39 -15.26 -5.73
C ARG A 95 -11.22 -14.08 -5.22
N ILE A 96 -11.99 -14.29 -4.15
CA ILE A 96 -12.92 -13.24 -3.68
C ILE A 96 -12.15 -12.03 -3.12
N VAL A 97 -10.97 -12.23 -2.53
CA VAL A 97 -10.14 -11.14 -2.02
C VAL A 97 -9.56 -10.31 -3.17
N GLU A 98 -9.15 -10.95 -4.27
CA GLU A 98 -8.63 -10.28 -5.46
C GLU A 98 -9.71 -9.53 -6.25
N GLU A 99 -10.87 -10.15 -6.45
CA GLU A 99 -12.03 -9.52 -7.11
C GLU A 99 -12.60 -8.37 -6.27
N GLY A 100 -12.47 -8.46 -4.95
CA GLY A 100 -13.06 -7.50 -4.01
C GLY A 100 -14.59 -7.63 -3.92
N PRO A 101 -15.23 -6.88 -3.01
CA PRO A 101 -16.67 -6.91 -2.89
C PRO A 101 -17.34 -6.05 -3.96
N ILE A 102 -18.46 -6.55 -4.51
CA ILE A 102 -19.40 -5.77 -5.31
C ILE A 102 -20.32 -4.99 -4.35
N PRO A 103 -20.24 -3.66 -4.23
CA PRO A 103 -20.97 -2.92 -3.21
C PRO A 103 -22.49 -3.06 -3.31
N ALA A 104 -23.02 -3.18 -4.54
CA ALA A 104 -24.46 -3.34 -4.77
C ALA A 104 -25.02 -4.69 -4.28
N ILE A 105 -24.17 -5.72 -4.21
CA ILE A 105 -24.57 -7.08 -3.79
C ILE A 105 -24.18 -7.31 -2.33
N HIS A 106 -22.96 -6.92 -1.94
CA HIS A 106 -22.39 -7.26 -0.64
C HIS A 106 -22.55 -6.16 0.42
N GLY A 107 -22.96 -4.94 0.04
CA GLY A 107 -23.15 -3.82 0.97
C GLY A 107 -21.86 -3.28 1.60
N VAL A 108 -20.69 -3.76 1.18
CA VAL A 108 -19.38 -3.36 1.70
C VAL A 108 -18.43 -2.98 0.55
N VAL A 109 -17.52 -2.04 0.82
CA VAL A 109 -16.47 -1.60 -0.13
C VAL A 109 -15.11 -2.24 0.15
N ARG A 110 -15.02 -3.04 1.21
CA ARG A 110 -13.87 -3.91 1.52
C ARG A 110 -14.37 -5.16 2.23
N TRP A 111 -13.68 -6.28 2.05
CA TRP A 111 -13.93 -7.47 2.86
C TRP A 111 -13.37 -7.27 4.28
N ARG A 112 -14.21 -7.50 5.30
CA ARG A 112 -13.79 -7.73 6.69
C ARG A 112 -13.68 -9.22 6.94
N ALA A 113 -13.01 -9.62 8.03
CA ALA A 113 -12.92 -11.04 8.39
C ALA A 113 -14.30 -11.69 8.55
N CYS A 114 -15.25 -10.99 9.20
CA CYS A 114 -16.63 -11.46 9.33
C CYS A 114 -17.33 -11.67 7.97
N ASP A 115 -17.08 -10.82 6.98
CA ASP A 115 -17.66 -10.97 5.65
C ASP A 115 -17.09 -12.20 4.94
N LEU A 116 -15.77 -12.43 5.02
CA LEU A 116 -15.12 -13.62 4.43
C LEU A 116 -15.58 -14.92 5.10
N ILE A 117 -15.80 -14.90 6.42
CA ILE A 117 -16.38 -16.04 7.16
C ILE A 117 -17.80 -16.31 6.66
N MET A 118 -18.62 -15.27 6.49
CA MET A 118 -19.98 -15.41 5.97
C MET A 118 -19.97 -15.99 4.55
N ARG A 119 -19.08 -15.53 3.66
CA ARG A 119 -18.94 -16.10 2.31
C ARG A 119 -18.50 -17.57 2.32
N LEU A 120 -17.61 -17.97 3.22
CA LEU A 120 -17.23 -19.39 3.38
C LEU A 120 -18.39 -20.23 3.93
N TYR A 121 -19.21 -19.66 4.80
CA TYR A 121 -20.39 -20.32 5.33
C TYR A 121 -21.46 -20.49 4.25
N GLU A 122 -21.74 -19.45 3.47
CA GLU A 122 -22.70 -19.49 2.37
C GLU A 122 -22.30 -20.47 1.27
N GLU A 123 -21.02 -20.51 0.88
CA GLU A 123 -20.54 -21.35 -0.21
C GLU A 123 -20.26 -22.81 0.24
N PHE A 124 -19.76 -23.01 1.46
CA PHE A 124 -19.26 -24.33 1.91
C PHE A 124 -19.83 -24.81 3.24
N GLY A 125 -20.72 -24.06 3.88
CA GLY A 125 -21.21 -24.36 5.24
C GLY A 125 -20.12 -24.28 6.31
N LEU A 126 -18.98 -23.64 6.02
CA LEU A 126 -17.81 -23.67 6.88
C LEU A 126 -17.75 -22.46 7.83
N SER A 127 -17.94 -22.71 9.12
CA SER A 127 -17.74 -21.71 10.17
C SER A 127 -16.32 -21.75 10.74
N VAL A 128 -15.59 -20.64 10.66
CA VAL A 128 -14.23 -20.47 11.19
C VAL A 128 -14.11 -19.15 11.95
N SER A 129 -13.06 -19.02 12.76
CA SER A 129 -12.74 -17.77 13.46
C SER A 129 -11.98 -16.77 12.58
N ASP A 130 -12.03 -15.49 12.96
CA ASP A 130 -11.22 -14.42 12.37
C ASP A 130 -9.73 -14.79 12.30
N ASP A 131 -9.18 -15.36 13.38
CA ASP A 131 -7.80 -15.83 13.46
C ASP A 131 -7.45 -16.85 12.36
N THR A 132 -8.39 -17.74 12.05
CA THR A 132 -8.22 -18.75 11.00
C THR A 132 -8.13 -18.07 9.63
N ILE A 133 -8.96 -17.05 9.38
CA ILE A 133 -8.90 -16.23 8.16
C ILE A 133 -7.58 -15.47 8.06
N TYR A 134 -7.18 -14.75 9.11
CA TYR A 134 -5.94 -13.96 9.10
C TYR A 134 -4.70 -14.83 8.84
N ARG A 135 -4.60 -16.01 9.49
CA ARG A 135 -3.50 -16.94 9.24
C ARG A 135 -3.53 -17.49 7.82
N ALA A 136 -4.71 -17.79 7.28
CA ALA A 136 -4.87 -18.27 5.91
C ALA A 136 -4.44 -17.22 4.89
N LEU A 137 -4.94 -15.98 5.00
CA LEU A 137 -4.57 -14.87 4.12
C LEU A 137 -3.07 -14.59 4.15
N LYS A 138 -2.46 -14.58 5.35
CA LYS A 138 -1.01 -14.41 5.49
C LYS A 138 -0.24 -15.53 4.79
N LYS A 139 -0.68 -16.79 4.92
CA LYS A 139 -0.05 -17.94 4.26
C LYS A 139 -0.22 -17.92 2.74
N LEU A 140 -1.28 -17.27 2.24
CA LEU A 140 -1.55 -17.04 0.83
C LEU A 140 -0.80 -15.82 0.26
N GLY A 141 -0.02 -15.10 1.07
CA GLY A 141 0.78 -13.95 0.62
C GLY A 141 0.07 -12.59 0.74
N PHE A 142 -1.16 -12.54 1.26
CA PHE A 142 -1.88 -11.29 1.46
C PHE A 142 -1.40 -10.56 2.72
N SER A 143 -1.36 -9.23 2.64
CA SER A 143 -0.98 -8.33 3.73
C SER A 143 -2.13 -7.37 4.05
N HIS A 144 -2.36 -7.10 5.34
CA HIS A 144 -3.37 -6.12 5.76
C HIS A 144 -2.83 -4.70 5.53
N MET A 145 -3.36 -4.02 4.51
CA MET A 145 -2.92 -2.70 4.07
C MET A 145 -4.10 -1.71 4.04
N SER A 146 -3.81 -0.42 4.22
CA SER A 146 -4.78 0.63 3.94
C SER A 146 -4.84 0.88 2.43
N ALA A 147 -6.02 0.74 1.83
CA ALA A 147 -6.22 1.11 0.43
C ALA A 147 -6.10 2.64 0.24
N ARG A 148 -5.68 3.06 -0.95
CA ARG A 148 -5.72 4.48 -1.35
C ARG A 148 -7.16 4.84 -1.73
N PRO A 149 -7.76 5.91 -1.14
CA PRO A 149 -9.12 6.31 -1.48
C PRO A 149 -9.27 6.60 -2.98
N LYS A 150 -10.32 6.06 -3.61
CA LYS A 150 -10.73 6.38 -4.99
C LYS A 150 -12.15 6.95 -4.96
N ALA A 151 -12.41 7.97 -5.77
CA ALA A 151 -13.74 8.58 -5.85
C ALA A 151 -14.76 7.60 -6.47
N TYR A 152 -15.93 7.44 -5.83
CA TYR A 152 -16.95 6.45 -6.17
C TYR A 152 -17.51 6.54 -7.62
N LYS A 153 -17.45 7.71 -8.26
CA LYS A 153 -18.03 7.97 -9.59
C LYS A 153 -17.01 8.51 -10.61
N GLN A 154 -15.79 8.01 -10.57
CA GLN A 154 -14.73 8.40 -11.51
C GLN A 154 -14.87 7.61 -12.83
N ASN A 155 -14.82 8.29 -13.98
CA ASN A 155 -14.93 7.67 -15.30
C ASN A 155 -13.53 7.51 -15.93
N ALA A 156 -13.00 6.28 -15.90
CA ALA A 156 -11.66 5.96 -16.41
C ALA A 156 -11.55 6.17 -17.94
N GLU A 157 -12.59 5.81 -18.70
CA GLU A 157 -12.61 5.98 -20.16
C GLU A 157 -12.55 7.46 -20.54
N ALA A 158 -13.31 8.32 -19.84
CA ALA A 158 -13.27 9.76 -20.07
C ALA A 158 -11.89 10.36 -19.77
N MET A 159 -11.20 9.86 -18.74
CA MET A 159 -9.84 10.30 -18.43
C MET A 159 -8.84 9.89 -19.51
N ASP A 160 -8.92 8.66 -20.01
CA ASP A 160 -7.99 8.18 -21.04
C ASP A 160 -8.27 8.81 -22.41
N ALA A 161 -9.54 9.03 -22.75
CA ALA A 161 -9.93 9.83 -23.92
C ALA A 161 -9.35 11.24 -23.82
N PHE A 162 -9.50 11.89 -22.66
CA PHE A 162 -8.98 13.24 -22.42
C PHE A 162 -7.47 13.31 -22.62
N LYS A 163 -6.68 12.38 -22.07
CA LYS A 163 -5.23 12.33 -22.26
C LYS A 163 -4.84 12.21 -23.75
N LYS A 164 -5.58 11.42 -24.53
CA LYS A 164 -5.29 11.17 -25.95
C LYS A 164 -5.62 12.37 -26.84
N THR A 165 -6.77 13.02 -26.63
CA THR A 165 -7.24 14.09 -27.52
C THR A 165 -6.60 15.43 -27.21
N SER A 166 -6.29 15.67 -25.94
CA SER A 166 -5.86 16.97 -25.40
C SER A 166 -4.68 17.62 -26.13
N PRO A 167 -3.53 16.95 -26.37
CA PRO A 167 -2.36 17.60 -27.00
C PRO A 167 -2.66 18.16 -28.41
N SER A 168 -3.57 17.51 -29.14
CA SER A 168 -3.95 17.93 -30.49
C SER A 168 -4.93 19.11 -30.50
N VAL A 169 -5.81 19.19 -29.51
CA VAL A 169 -6.82 20.24 -29.36
C VAL A 169 -6.16 21.54 -28.90
N TRP A 170 -5.21 21.44 -27.96
CA TRP A 170 -4.50 22.59 -27.40
C TRP A 170 -3.67 23.36 -28.43
N ARG A 171 -3.00 22.64 -29.34
CA ARG A 171 -2.26 23.28 -30.46
C ARG A 171 -3.19 24.03 -31.41
N LYS A 172 -4.45 23.58 -31.56
CA LYS A 172 -5.46 24.23 -32.39
C LYS A 172 -6.15 25.40 -31.66
N SER A 173 -6.24 25.35 -30.34
CA SER A 173 -6.85 26.42 -29.52
C SER A 173 -5.93 27.59 -29.25
N ALA A 174 -4.61 27.44 -29.43
CA ALA A 174 -3.68 28.56 -29.56
C ALA A 174 -4.06 29.34 -30.85
N ARG A 175 -5.07 30.20 -30.73
CA ARG A 175 -5.60 31.07 -31.80
C ARG A 175 -4.62 32.15 -32.24
N SER A 176 -3.48 32.24 -31.57
CA SER A 176 -2.38 33.16 -31.88
C SER A 176 -1.56 32.56 -33.02
N ALA A 177 -1.06 33.43 -33.91
CA ALA A 177 -0.41 33.13 -35.17
C ALA A 177 0.49 31.86 -35.19
N PRO A 178 0.65 31.22 -36.37
CA PRO A 178 1.58 30.09 -36.54
C PRO A 178 2.94 30.41 -35.89
N GLY A 179 3.37 29.57 -34.93
CA GLY A 179 4.62 29.75 -34.18
C GLY A 179 4.47 30.24 -32.73
N THR A 180 3.26 30.48 -32.23
CA THR A 180 3.03 30.80 -30.81
C THR A 180 3.41 29.61 -29.90
N SER A 181 4.31 29.84 -28.94
CA SER A 181 4.68 28.82 -27.95
C SER A 181 3.51 28.54 -27.02
N VAL A 182 3.26 27.26 -26.70
CA VAL A 182 2.18 26.85 -25.80
C VAL A 182 2.75 26.40 -24.47
N GLU A 183 2.19 26.92 -23.37
CA GLU A 183 2.52 26.50 -22.01
C GLU A 183 1.34 25.79 -21.38
N VAL A 184 1.57 24.62 -20.78
CA VAL A 184 0.53 23.91 -20.03
C VAL A 184 0.67 24.21 -18.55
N TRP A 185 -0.35 24.86 -18.00
CA TRP A 185 -0.44 25.24 -16.61
C TRP A 185 -1.49 24.37 -15.90
N PHE A 186 -1.18 23.92 -14.69
CA PHE A 186 -2.11 23.20 -13.83
C PHE A 186 -2.56 24.13 -12.72
N GLN A 187 -3.86 24.37 -12.58
CA GLN A 187 -4.44 25.28 -11.61
C GLN A 187 -5.39 24.53 -10.67
N ASP A 188 -5.40 24.95 -9.39
CA ASP A 188 -6.29 24.44 -8.36
C ASP A 188 -6.29 25.37 -7.13
N GLU A 189 -7.19 25.12 -6.19
CA GLU A 189 -7.25 25.80 -4.90
C GLU A 189 -7.10 24.86 -3.71
N MET A 190 -6.39 25.34 -2.68
CA MET A 190 -6.30 24.65 -1.40
C MET A 190 -6.71 25.55 -0.25
N ARG A 191 -7.66 25.06 0.56
CA ARG A 191 -7.93 25.63 1.88
C ARG A 191 -6.83 25.27 2.88
N VAL A 192 -6.28 26.27 3.56
CA VAL A 192 -5.29 26.14 4.63
C VAL A 192 -5.82 26.84 5.88
N GLY A 193 -5.69 26.22 7.06
CA GLY A 193 -6.20 26.85 8.27
C GLY A 193 -5.88 26.10 9.56
N GLN A 194 -6.48 26.58 10.65
CA GLN A 194 -6.27 26.08 12.01
C GLN A 194 -6.68 24.62 12.19
N LYS A 195 -7.70 24.14 11.48
CA LYS A 195 -8.05 22.71 11.48
C LYS A 195 -6.93 21.89 10.83
N ASN A 196 -6.03 21.40 11.66
CA ASN A 196 -4.86 20.67 11.20
C ASN A 196 -5.25 19.26 10.73
N LYS A 197 -4.70 18.85 9.59
CA LYS A 197 -4.80 17.47 9.10
C LYS A 197 -3.57 16.70 9.58
N LEU A 198 -3.79 15.51 10.13
CA LEU A 198 -2.70 14.60 10.51
C LEU A 198 -1.99 14.12 9.23
N THR A 199 -0.69 14.36 9.13
CA THR A 199 0.17 13.77 8.10
C THR A 199 1.09 12.70 8.69
N TYR A 200 1.77 11.95 7.82
CA TYR A 200 2.74 10.94 8.22
C TYR A 200 3.84 11.54 9.11
N ARG A 201 4.24 10.76 10.13
CA ARG A 201 5.29 11.13 11.08
C ARG A 201 6.23 9.95 11.27
N TRP A 202 7.51 10.24 11.45
CA TRP A 202 8.46 9.24 11.91
C TRP A 202 8.21 8.96 13.40
N ALA A 203 8.02 7.68 13.73
CA ALA A 203 7.80 7.21 15.09
C ALA A 203 8.39 5.80 15.24
N ARG A 204 8.81 5.42 16.46
CA ARG A 204 9.30 4.06 16.72
C ARG A 204 8.20 3.04 16.40
N LYS A 205 8.56 1.92 15.77
CA LYS A 205 7.63 0.82 15.48
C LYS A 205 6.96 0.35 16.78
N GLY A 206 5.64 0.24 16.79
CA GLY A 206 4.85 -0.12 17.97
C GLY A 206 4.46 1.06 18.88
N SER A 207 4.96 2.28 18.62
CA SER A 207 4.53 3.48 19.34
C SER A 207 3.32 4.16 18.69
N ARG A 208 2.53 4.88 19.50
CA ARG A 208 1.39 5.71 19.04
C ARG A 208 1.55 7.14 19.61
N PRO A 209 2.41 7.98 19.00
CA PRO A 209 2.62 9.33 19.49
C PRO A 209 1.35 10.18 19.33
N ARG A 210 1.04 10.98 20.35
CA ARG A 210 -0.06 11.97 20.28
C ARG A 210 0.40 13.22 19.52
N ALA A 211 -0.57 13.94 18.94
CA ALA A 211 -0.36 15.23 18.30
C ALA A 211 -1.47 16.18 18.78
N ALA A 212 -1.16 17.47 18.90
CA ALA A 212 -2.16 18.48 19.14
C ALA A 212 -3.15 18.51 17.96
N HIS A 213 -4.44 18.49 18.25
CA HIS A 213 -5.50 18.56 17.26
C HIS A 213 -6.24 19.89 17.44
N ASP A 214 -5.99 20.84 16.55
CA ASP A 214 -6.58 22.17 16.63
C ASP A 214 -7.95 22.16 15.93
N GLN A 215 -8.98 22.55 16.67
CA GLN A 215 -10.37 22.55 16.18
C GLN A 215 -10.87 23.94 15.79
N ARG A 216 -10.07 24.99 16.00
CA ARG A 216 -10.42 26.36 15.58
C ARG A 216 -10.56 26.43 14.05
N THR A 217 -11.35 27.37 13.57
CA THR A 217 -11.91 27.32 12.21
C THR A 217 -11.36 28.36 11.24
N GLN A 218 -10.45 29.26 11.67
CA GLN A 218 -9.89 30.26 10.76
C GLN A 218 -9.09 29.57 9.64
N SER A 219 -9.27 30.08 8.42
CA SER A 219 -8.66 29.53 7.22
C SER A 219 -8.62 30.56 6.11
N THR A 220 -7.68 30.38 5.19
CA THR A 220 -7.57 31.11 3.92
C THR A 220 -7.60 30.12 2.75
N TYR A 221 -7.69 30.64 1.53
CA TYR A 221 -7.52 29.87 0.31
C TYR A 221 -6.21 30.27 -0.36
N LEU A 222 -5.43 29.28 -0.76
CA LEU A 222 -4.26 29.45 -1.61
C LEU A 222 -4.66 28.98 -3.02
N PHE A 223 -4.76 29.93 -3.93
CA PHE A 223 -4.93 29.71 -5.36
C PHE A 223 -3.54 29.53 -5.96
N GLY A 224 -3.28 28.42 -6.66
CA GLY A 224 -1.98 28.18 -7.25
C GLY A 224 -2.07 27.59 -8.64
N ALA A 225 -1.16 28.01 -9.50
CA ALA A 225 -0.95 27.42 -10.79
C ALA A 225 0.53 27.21 -11.06
N VAL A 226 0.88 26.10 -11.69
CA VAL A 226 2.28 25.80 -12.08
C VAL A 226 2.38 25.36 -13.54
N CYS A 227 3.47 25.75 -14.18
CA CYS A 227 3.90 25.27 -15.48
C CYS A 227 5.13 24.37 -15.31
N PRO A 228 4.96 23.03 -15.34
CA PRO A 228 6.06 22.10 -15.09
C PRO A 228 7.18 22.19 -16.12
N ASP A 229 6.89 22.49 -17.38
CA ASP A 229 7.91 22.59 -18.43
C ASP A 229 8.84 23.79 -18.21
N ARG A 230 8.36 24.85 -17.56
CA ARG A 230 9.15 26.05 -17.21
C ARG A 230 9.65 26.07 -15.78
N GLY A 231 9.16 25.18 -14.92
CA GLY A 231 9.34 25.29 -13.48
C GLY A 231 8.77 26.60 -12.90
N ALA A 232 7.78 27.19 -13.56
CA ALA A 232 7.18 28.47 -13.18
C ALA A 232 5.89 28.28 -12.37
N GLY A 233 5.49 29.30 -11.62
CA GLY A 233 4.23 29.29 -10.87
C GLY A 233 3.68 30.68 -10.59
N ALA A 234 2.36 30.74 -10.37
CA ALA A 234 1.59 31.93 -9.98
C ALA A 234 0.63 31.56 -8.84
N ALA A 235 0.57 32.37 -7.79
CA ALA A 235 -0.37 32.13 -6.69
C ALA A 235 -0.80 33.39 -5.98
N LEU A 236 -1.98 33.31 -5.37
CA LEU A 236 -2.54 34.30 -4.47
C LEU A 236 -3.09 33.63 -3.21
N VAL A 237 -2.90 34.27 -2.07
CA VAL A 237 -3.55 33.88 -0.82
C VAL A 237 -4.73 34.81 -0.59
N LEU A 238 -5.94 34.27 -0.64
CA LEU A 238 -7.18 35.04 -0.64
C LEU A 238 -8.14 34.55 0.46
N PRO A 239 -8.93 35.45 1.07
CA PRO A 239 -9.82 35.10 2.17
C PRO A 239 -11.04 34.28 1.74
N ALA A 240 -11.39 34.32 0.45
CA ALA A 240 -12.56 33.65 -0.11
C ALA A 240 -12.18 32.85 -1.37
N CYS A 241 -12.99 31.83 -1.67
CA CYS A 241 -12.90 31.03 -2.88
C CYS A 241 -14.20 31.25 -3.68
N ASN A 242 -14.13 32.14 -4.68
CA ASN A 242 -15.27 32.61 -5.46
C ASN A 242 -14.79 33.11 -6.83
N CYS A 243 -15.71 33.60 -7.67
CA CYS A 243 -15.40 34.08 -9.02
C CYS A 243 -14.44 35.28 -9.04
N GLU A 244 -14.51 36.18 -8.05
CA GLU A 244 -13.62 37.34 -7.95
C GLU A 244 -12.18 36.91 -7.65
N ALA A 245 -12.01 36.00 -6.70
CA ALA A 245 -10.72 35.40 -6.38
C ALA A 245 -10.12 34.65 -7.58
N MET A 246 -10.97 33.95 -8.35
CA MET A 246 -10.54 33.27 -9.57
C MET A 246 -10.10 34.27 -10.64
N GLN A 247 -10.80 35.39 -10.84
CA GLN A 247 -10.39 36.44 -11.77
C GLN A 247 -9.01 37.01 -11.41
N LEU A 248 -8.80 37.35 -10.13
CA LEU A 248 -7.50 37.83 -9.65
C LEU A 248 -6.37 36.81 -9.92
N HIS A 249 -6.66 35.52 -9.76
CA HIS A 249 -5.67 34.47 -10.03
C HIS A 249 -5.38 34.32 -11.52
N LEU A 250 -6.39 34.41 -12.40
CA LEU A 250 -6.19 34.41 -13.85
C LEU A 250 -5.34 35.59 -14.30
N ASP A 251 -5.58 36.77 -13.75
CA ASP A 251 -4.79 37.97 -14.04
C ASP A 251 -3.33 37.79 -13.60
N GLU A 252 -3.10 37.22 -12.40
CA GLU A 252 -1.74 36.90 -11.90
C GLU A 252 -1.05 35.87 -12.81
N ILE A 253 -1.73 34.80 -13.21
CA ILE A 253 -1.18 33.79 -14.13
C ILE A 253 -0.78 34.44 -15.45
N ALA A 254 -1.62 35.32 -15.99
CA ALA A 254 -1.35 36.02 -17.26
C ALA A 254 -0.04 36.81 -17.22
N THR A 255 0.36 37.35 -16.05
CA THR A 255 1.65 38.04 -15.89
C THR A 255 2.87 37.11 -15.90
N LYS A 256 2.69 35.81 -15.63
CA LYS A 256 3.78 34.81 -15.57
C LYS A 256 3.95 33.99 -16.85
N VAL A 257 2.96 34.00 -17.73
CA VAL A 257 3.07 33.42 -19.08
C VAL A 257 4.22 34.11 -19.82
N ALA A 258 5.06 33.35 -20.54
CA ALA A 258 6.19 33.94 -21.25
C ALA A 258 5.70 34.91 -22.32
N LEU A 259 6.51 35.93 -22.60
CA LEU A 259 6.22 36.88 -23.66
C LEU A 259 6.04 36.15 -24.99
N GLY A 260 4.90 36.36 -25.65
CA GLY A 260 4.56 35.70 -26.91
C GLY A 260 4.13 34.24 -26.79
N ALA A 261 3.97 33.70 -25.58
CA ALA A 261 3.40 32.38 -25.34
C ALA A 261 1.89 32.46 -25.03
N HIS A 262 1.22 31.32 -25.19
CA HIS A 262 -0.19 31.13 -24.86
C HIS A 262 -0.33 30.02 -23.82
N ALA A 263 -0.98 30.30 -22.70
CA ALA A 263 -1.18 29.35 -21.62
C ALA A 263 -2.49 28.57 -21.79
N ILE A 264 -2.39 27.25 -21.69
CA ILE A 264 -3.51 26.35 -21.51
C ILE A 264 -3.59 26.01 -20.03
N ILE A 265 -4.63 26.48 -19.35
CA ILE A 265 -4.82 26.22 -17.92
C ILE A 265 -5.75 25.02 -17.78
N LEU A 266 -5.24 23.96 -17.18
CA LEU A 266 -5.96 22.77 -16.77
C LEU A 266 -6.45 22.94 -15.34
N LEU A 267 -7.76 22.83 -15.16
CA LEU A 267 -8.45 23.06 -13.89
C LEU A 267 -9.65 22.14 -13.73
N ASP A 268 -10.12 21.96 -12.51
CA ASP A 268 -11.30 21.14 -12.24
C ASP A 268 -12.61 21.87 -12.67
N GLN A 269 -13.77 21.26 -12.43
CA GLN A 269 -15.07 21.84 -12.83
C GLN A 269 -15.79 22.56 -11.68
N ALA A 270 -15.06 23.22 -10.78
CA ALA A 270 -15.68 24.07 -9.76
C ALA A 270 -16.56 25.16 -10.38
N GLY A 271 -17.68 25.49 -9.73
CA GLY A 271 -18.69 26.38 -10.32
C GLY A 271 -18.17 27.78 -10.68
N TRP A 272 -17.16 28.28 -9.96
CA TRP A 272 -16.55 29.58 -10.24
C TRP A 272 -15.58 29.56 -11.43
N HIS A 273 -15.07 28.40 -11.85
CA HIS A 273 -14.14 28.27 -12.98
C HIS A 273 -14.78 28.55 -14.35
N GLY A 274 -16.07 28.25 -14.48
CA GLY A 274 -16.83 28.45 -15.72
C GLY A 274 -17.83 29.61 -15.63
N ALA A 275 -17.71 30.47 -14.61
CA ALA A 275 -18.66 31.55 -14.41
C ALA A 275 -18.60 32.53 -15.60
N LYS A 276 -19.75 32.85 -16.18
CA LYS A 276 -19.87 33.79 -17.32
C LYS A 276 -19.31 35.19 -17.03
N ALA A 277 -19.13 35.52 -15.76
CA ALA A 277 -18.57 36.78 -15.31
C ALA A 277 -17.03 36.84 -15.43
N LEU A 278 -16.34 35.71 -15.65
CA LEU A 278 -14.90 35.70 -15.84
C LEU A 278 -14.51 36.34 -17.17
N VAL A 279 -13.56 37.26 -17.12
CA VAL A 279 -12.92 37.86 -18.28
C VAL A 279 -11.55 37.19 -18.43
N VAL A 280 -11.51 36.12 -19.22
CA VAL A 280 -10.27 35.34 -19.42
C VAL A 280 -9.25 36.17 -20.20
N PRO A 281 -8.02 36.37 -19.70
CA PRO A 281 -6.98 37.10 -20.43
C PRO A 281 -6.67 36.51 -21.80
N ASN A 282 -6.32 37.35 -22.77
CA ASN A 282 -6.15 36.95 -24.18
C ASN A 282 -5.05 35.88 -24.41
N ASN A 283 -4.06 35.81 -23.52
CA ASN A 283 -2.96 34.84 -23.57
C ASN A 283 -3.26 33.54 -22.79
N ILE A 284 -4.51 33.33 -22.38
CA ILE A 284 -4.96 32.17 -21.60
C ILE A 284 -6.13 31.47 -22.30
N SER A 285 -6.19 30.15 -22.18
CA SER A 285 -7.40 29.37 -22.43
C SER A 285 -7.63 28.36 -21.32
N LEU A 286 -8.86 28.34 -20.82
CA LEU A 286 -9.29 27.43 -19.75
C LEU A 286 -9.72 26.10 -20.36
N VAL A 287 -9.21 24.99 -19.84
CA VAL A 287 -9.56 23.64 -20.25
C VAL A 287 -9.98 22.83 -19.03
N PRO A 288 -11.29 22.55 -18.87
CA PRO A 288 -11.76 21.77 -17.73
C PRO A 288 -11.30 20.32 -17.85
N LEU A 289 -10.79 19.79 -16.74
CA LEU A 289 -10.50 18.36 -16.58
C LEU A 289 -11.81 17.55 -16.52
N PRO A 290 -11.77 16.25 -16.84
CA PRO A 290 -12.89 15.36 -16.59
C PRO A 290 -13.34 15.43 -15.12
N PRO A 291 -14.66 15.31 -14.83
CA PRO A 291 -15.15 15.38 -13.46
C PRO A 291 -14.49 14.34 -12.55
N ARG A 292 -14.09 14.75 -11.34
CA ARG A 292 -13.49 13.88 -10.31
C ARG A 292 -12.20 13.19 -10.77
N ALA A 293 -11.32 13.91 -11.47
CA ALA A 293 -10.03 13.41 -11.94
C ALA A 293 -8.81 14.16 -11.34
N PRO A 294 -8.68 14.26 -10.00
CA PRO A 294 -7.58 14.99 -9.36
C PRO A 294 -6.19 14.46 -9.72
N GLU A 295 -6.06 13.18 -10.09
CA GLU A 295 -4.78 12.59 -10.54
C GLU A 295 -4.24 13.18 -11.84
N LEU A 296 -5.11 13.77 -12.66
CA LEU A 296 -4.70 14.46 -13.88
C LEU A 296 -4.13 15.85 -13.58
N ASN A 297 -4.47 16.43 -12.43
CA ASN A 297 -4.03 17.76 -12.06
C ASN A 297 -2.63 17.70 -11.42
N GLY A 298 -1.63 18.29 -12.07
CA GLY A 298 -0.27 18.43 -11.53
C GLY A 298 -0.22 19.24 -10.24
N GLN A 299 -1.15 20.18 -10.07
CA GLN A 299 -1.22 21.08 -8.91
C GLN A 299 -1.56 20.33 -7.60
N GLU A 300 -2.29 19.21 -7.68
CA GLU A 300 -2.59 18.38 -6.51
C GLU A 300 -1.33 17.78 -5.88
N ASN A 301 -0.30 17.47 -6.67
CA ASN A 301 0.99 17.01 -6.15
C ASN A 301 1.76 18.14 -5.46
N ILE A 302 1.64 19.37 -5.96
CA ILE A 302 2.20 20.57 -5.34
C ILE A 302 1.58 20.76 -3.96
N TRP A 303 0.26 20.65 -3.84
CA TRP A 303 -0.45 20.70 -2.56
C TRP A 303 -0.02 19.62 -1.59
N GLN A 304 0.13 18.39 -2.05
CA GLN A 304 0.62 17.30 -1.20
C GLN A 304 2.03 17.59 -0.69
N PHE A 305 2.93 18.06 -1.56
CA PHE A 305 4.29 18.42 -1.19
C PHE A 305 4.30 19.56 -0.15
N MET A 306 3.60 20.66 -0.41
CA MET A 306 3.54 21.80 0.51
C MET A 306 2.93 21.42 1.86
N ARG A 307 1.87 20.60 1.87
CA ARG A 307 1.26 20.09 3.10
C ARG A 307 2.25 19.25 3.91
N GLN A 308 2.95 18.32 3.28
CA GLN A 308 3.86 17.41 3.98
C GLN A 308 5.08 18.11 4.55
N ASN A 309 5.58 19.14 3.88
CA ASN A 309 6.85 19.78 4.24
C ASN A 309 6.67 21.07 5.06
N TRP A 310 5.62 21.85 4.78
CA TRP A 310 5.53 23.22 5.31
C TRP A 310 4.20 23.56 5.97
N LEU A 311 3.06 23.01 5.55
CA LEU A 311 1.76 23.52 6.01
C LEU A 311 1.00 22.63 7.00
N SER A 312 1.28 21.32 7.09
CA SER A 312 0.59 20.40 8.02
C SER A 312 1.29 20.26 9.37
N ASN A 313 0.60 19.68 10.36
CA ASN A 313 1.08 19.49 11.73
C ASN A 313 1.54 20.79 12.43
N ARG A 314 0.94 21.93 12.05
CA ARG A 314 1.17 23.24 12.66
C ARG A 314 -0.03 23.70 13.47
N ILE A 315 0.23 24.61 14.40
CA ILE A 315 -0.77 25.37 15.14
C ILE A 315 -0.58 26.83 14.73
N PHE A 316 -1.52 27.37 13.96
CA PHE A 316 -1.46 28.76 13.51
C PHE A 316 -1.96 29.71 14.60
N LYS A 317 -1.22 30.79 14.85
CA LYS A 317 -1.54 31.75 15.92
C LYS A 317 -2.75 32.62 15.57
N SER A 318 -2.84 33.05 14.33
CA SER A 318 -3.87 33.98 13.82
C SER A 318 -4.15 33.73 12.33
N PHE A 319 -5.09 34.47 11.76
CA PHE A 319 -5.32 34.50 10.31
C PHE A 319 -4.07 34.94 9.54
N ASP A 320 -3.42 36.02 9.96
CA ASP A 320 -2.20 36.53 9.30
C ASP A 320 -1.05 35.52 9.37
N ASP A 321 -0.97 34.75 10.45
CA ASP A 321 0.03 33.67 10.56
C ASP A 321 -0.22 32.57 9.52
N ILE A 322 -1.49 32.25 9.22
CA ILE A 322 -1.84 31.32 8.12
C ILE A 322 -1.38 31.90 6.79
N VAL A 323 -1.70 33.18 6.52
CA VAL A 323 -1.35 33.85 5.26
C VAL A 323 0.16 33.88 5.07
N ASN A 324 0.91 34.30 6.09
CA ASN A 324 2.37 34.36 6.07
C ASN A 324 3.00 32.99 5.77
N HIS A 325 2.50 31.92 6.38
CA HIS A 325 2.99 30.58 6.11
C HIS A 325 2.65 30.09 4.70
N CYS A 326 1.47 30.42 4.17
CA CYS A 326 1.11 30.13 2.78
C CYS A 326 2.05 30.86 1.80
N CYS A 327 2.28 32.16 2.00
CA CYS A 327 3.20 32.95 1.18
C CYS A 327 4.63 32.42 1.27
N TYR A 328 5.13 32.16 2.47
CA TYR A 328 6.46 31.57 2.67
C TYR A 328 6.61 30.23 1.94
N ALA A 329 5.63 29.34 2.10
CA ALA A 329 5.64 28.03 1.46
C ALA A 329 5.63 28.13 -0.06
N TRP A 330 4.80 29.01 -0.63
CA TRP A 330 4.75 29.20 -2.09
C TRP A 330 6.04 29.82 -2.63
N ASN A 331 6.54 30.90 -2.01
CA ASN A 331 7.78 31.55 -2.47
C ASN A 331 8.99 30.61 -2.37
N THR A 332 9.07 29.82 -1.29
CA THR A 332 10.12 28.79 -1.13
C THR A 332 10.05 27.72 -2.23
N LEU A 333 8.84 27.40 -2.74
CA LEU A 333 8.66 26.48 -3.87
C LEU A 333 9.11 27.11 -5.19
N ILE A 334 8.77 28.38 -5.42
CA ILE A 334 9.16 29.12 -6.64
C ILE A 334 10.67 29.25 -6.76
N ASP A 335 11.38 29.40 -5.64
CA ASP A 335 12.86 29.40 -5.60
C ASP A 335 13.48 28.03 -5.95
N GLN A 336 12.66 26.99 -6.15
CA GLN A 336 13.07 25.61 -6.43
C GLN A 336 12.38 25.08 -7.69
N PRO A 337 12.60 25.69 -8.87
CA PRO A 337 11.87 25.38 -10.10
C PRO A 337 11.95 23.89 -10.48
N TRP A 338 13.10 23.23 -10.24
CA TRP A 338 13.27 21.79 -10.49
C TRP A 338 12.29 20.91 -9.71
N LYS A 339 11.82 21.34 -8.53
CA LYS A 339 10.80 20.61 -7.77
C LYS A 339 9.46 20.67 -8.49
N ILE A 340 9.06 21.85 -8.99
CA ILE A 340 7.83 22.03 -9.78
C ILE A 340 7.88 21.12 -11.02
N MET A 341 9.00 21.15 -11.76
CA MET A 341 9.21 20.30 -12.93
C MET A 341 9.07 18.81 -12.59
N SER A 342 9.61 18.38 -11.44
CA SER A 342 9.60 16.97 -11.05
C SER A 342 8.23 16.48 -10.59
N ILE A 343 7.53 17.24 -9.74
CA ILE A 343 6.33 16.73 -9.04
C ILE A 343 5.02 17.02 -9.78
N ALA A 344 4.97 18.08 -10.58
CA ALA A 344 3.76 18.47 -11.30
C ALA A 344 3.73 17.99 -12.76
N ARG A 345 4.84 17.50 -13.33
CA ARG A 345 4.88 17.01 -14.71
C ARG A 345 3.91 15.83 -14.93
N ARG A 346 3.33 15.80 -16.12
CA ARG A 346 2.47 14.72 -16.62
C ARG A 346 2.89 14.42 -18.04
N ASP A 347 3.23 13.17 -18.32
CA ASP A 347 3.80 12.77 -19.62
C ASP A 347 2.87 13.10 -20.79
N TRP A 348 1.56 12.95 -20.59
CA TRP A 348 0.54 13.26 -21.59
C TRP A 348 0.32 14.76 -21.82
N ALA A 349 0.84 15.62 -20.95
CA ALA A 349 0.64 17.07 -20.99
C ALA A 349 1.91 17.85 -21.38
N ALA A 350 3.00 17.16 -21.74
CA ALA A 350 4.24 17.80 -22.18
C ALA A 350 4.12 18.31 -23.62
N VAL A 351 4.45 19.58 -23.85
CA VAL A 351 4.45 20.17 -25.19
C VAL A 351 5.77 19.79 -25.88
N GLY A 352 5.76 18.74 -26.71
CA GLY A 352 6.83 18.53 -27.69
C GLY A 352 7.74 17.31 -27.52
N HIS A 353 7.25 16.15 -27.09
CA HIS A 353 7.92 14.89 -27.43
C HIS A 353 7.02 14.09 -28.36
N SER A 354 7.29 14.21 -29.67
CA SER A 354 7.03 13.11 -30.58
C SER A 354 7.78 11.89 -30.02
N ILE A 355 7.05 10.80 -29.73
CA ILE A 355 7.69 9.50 -29.55
C ILE A 355 8.16 9.03 -30.93
#